data_AF-A0A9P8KVD6-F1
#
_entry.id   AF-A0A9P8KVD6-F1
#
_cell.length_a   1.000
_cell.length_b   1.000
_cell.length_c   1.000
_cell.angle_alpha   90.00
_cell.angle_beta   90.00
_cell.angle_gamma   90.00
#
_symmetry.space_group_name_H-M   'P 1'
#
loop_
_entity.id
_entity.type
_entity.pdbx_description
1 polymer ?
#
loop_
_entity_poly.entity_id
_entity_poly.type
_entity_poly.pdbx_seq_one_letter_code
_entity_poly.pdbx_strand_id
1 'polypeptide(L)'
;MQPLPGCYEITHAIEQLRGTIEAYQKSIRDAFWSGNTRFTWLTLGDILPCRTPIEILCLLQSRANHPFGPGIKEALINYGCAIAEMQRLIRLRSAVLLNDHRAINEELRNVGHENWNPMEEDPDWLLLEIDSNILIRTDQIDVARAVVNPASGQNSVLQMNMGRGKTSCIMPMAAAILANGENVSRLIVPKSLIMQTANMMHSRLGGLVGREICHIPFSRQTPTTDEMIQLYERLHRDIQRSNGLILTSHEHVLSFRLSGLQRLADNKTKTATTMINFQN
;
A
#
# COMPACT_ATOMS: atom_id res chain seq x y z
N MET A 1 -2.56 -34.52 12.77
CA MET A 1 -2.04 -33.33 13.48
C MET A 1 -0.54 -33.30 13.26
N GLN A 2 -0.01 -32.31 12.55
CA GLN A 2 1.45 -32.10 12.53
C GLN A 2 1.89 -31.75 13.95
N PRO A 3 3.04 -32.27 14.42
CA PRO A 3 3.57 -31.90 15.74
C PRO A 3 3.81 -30.39 15.78
N LEU A 4 3.44 -29.77 16.90
CA LEU A 4 3.73 -28.36 17.14
C LEU A 4 5.25 -28.16 17.10
N PRO A 5 5.78 -27.20 16.32
CA PRO A 5 7.21 -26.95 16.29
C PRO A 5 7.68 -26.53 17.68
N GLY A 6 8.82 -27.09 18.10
CA GLY A 6 9.41 -26.76 19.40
C GLY A 6 9.83 -25.30 19.44
N CYS A 7 9.66 -24.61 20.58
CA CYS A 7 10.09 -23.22 20.73
C CYS A 7 11.58 -23.00 20.40
N TYR A 8 12.41 -24.03 20.64
CA TYR A 8 13.82 -24.05 20.26
C TYR A 8 14.02 -24.01 18.74
N GLU A 9 13.28 -24.83 18.00
CA GLU A 9 13.35 -24.90 16.53
C GLU A 9 12.96 -23.57 15.89
N ILE A 10 11.89 -22.94 16.37
CA ILE A 10 11.44 -21.63 15.88
C ILE A 10 12.51 -20.55 16.18
N THR A 11 13.12 -20.59 17.37
CA THR A 11 14.15 -19.62 17.75
C THR A 11 15.40 -19.76 16.88
N HIS A 12 15.84 -20.99 16.63
CA HIS A 12 16.95 -21.28 15.73
C HIS A 12 16.66 -20.81 14.30
N ALA A 13 15.45 -21.06 13.78
CA ALA A 13 15.04 -20.57 12.47
C ALA A 13 15.07 -19.03 12.36
N ILE A 14 14.63 -18.32 13.41
CA ILE A 14 14.70 -16.85 13.48
C ILE A 14 16.16 -16.37 13.42
N GLU A 15 17.09 -17.02 14.12
CA GLU A 15 18.50 -16.65 14.13
C GLU A 15 19.16 -16.87 12.76
N GLN A 16 18.88 -18.02 12.11
CA GLN A 16 19.37 -18.29 10.76
C GLN A 16 18.83 -17.28 9.73
N LEU A 17 17.54 -16.95 9.82
CA LEU A 17 16.92 -16.00 8.91
C LEU A 17 17.44 -14.58 9.13
N ARG A 18 17.73 -14.20 10.39
CA ARG A 18 18.40 -12.93 10.70
C ARG A 18 19.77 -12.83 10.03
N GLY A 19 20.60 -13.86 10.12
CA GLY A 19 21.90 -13.89 9.42
C GLY A 19 21.75 -13.78 7.90
N THR A 20 20.69 -14.37 7.34
CA THR A 20 20.37 -14.29 5.90
C THR A 20 19.95 -12.87 5.50
N ILE A 21 19.11 -12.21 6.30
CA ILE A 21 18.68 -10.81 6.08
C ILE A 21 19.89 -9.86 6.14
N GLU A 22 20.79 -10.04 7.10
CA GLU A 22 22.02 -9.25 7.20
C GLU A 22 22.94 -9.46 6.00
N ALA A 23 23.05 -10.70 5.50
CA ALA A 23 23.81 -11.02 4.30
C ALA A 23 23.19 -10.37 3.04
N TYR A 24 21.86 -10.42 2.87
CA TYR A 24 21.17 -9.73 1.79
C TYR A 24 21.38 -8.23 1.85
N GLN A 25 21.21 -7.61 3.02
CA GLN A 25 21.41 -6.18 3.21
C GLN A 25 22.84 -5.77 2.82
N LYS A 26 23.84 -6.55 3.24
CA LYS A 26 25.24 -6.32 2.85
C LYS A 26 25.43 -6.46 1.34
N SER A 27 24.92 -7.53 0.73
CA SER A 27 25.06 -7.78 -0.71
C SER A 27 24.41 -6.69 -1.55
N ILE A 28 23.21 -6.23 -1.18
CA ILE A 28 22.47 -5.17 -1.88
C ILE A 28 23.26 -3.86 -1.79
N ARG A 29 23.76 -3.53 -0.59
CA ARG A 29 24.60 -2.34 -0.39
C ARG A 29 25.89 -2.41 -1.22
N ASP A 30 26.58 -3.54 -1.17
CA ASP A 30 27.84 -3.72 -1.90
C ASP A 30 27.59 -3.61 -3.42
N ALA A 31 26.46 -4.12 -3.93
CA ALA A 31 26.07 -4.00 -5.33
C ALA A 31 25.75 -2.54 -5.75
N PHE A 32 25.11 -1.75 -4.89
CA PHE A 32 24.84 -0.33 -5.19
C PHE A 32 26.12 0.52 -5.23
N TRP A 33 27.15 0.14 -4.48
CA TRP A 33 28.33 0.97 -4.27
C TRP A 33 29.64 0.40 -4.85
N SER A 34 29.62 -0.81 -5.40
CA SER A 34 30.80 -1.41 -6.03
C SER A 34 31.33 -0.50 -7.15
N GLY A 35 32.58 -0.04 -7.00
CA GLY A 35 33.25 0.81 -7.99
C GLY A 35 33.10 2.33 -7.77
N ASN A 36 32.36 2.79 -6.74
CA ASN A 36 32.25 4.22 -6.45
C ASN A 36 33.32 4.65 -5.42
N THR A 37 34.30 5.44 -5.85
CA THR A 37 35.36 5.97 -4.97
C THR A 37 34.83 6.86 -3.84
N ARG A 38 33.61 7.38 -3.96
CA ARG A 38 32.93 8.15 -2.91
C ARG A 38 32.39 7.28 -1.78
N PHE A 39 32.24 5.96 -2.00
CA PHE A 39 31.72 5.03 -1.00
C PHE A 39 32.49 5.10 0.32
N THR A 40 33.82 5.17 0.25
CA THR A 40 34.68 5.29 1.45
C THR A 40 34.37 6.57 2.23
N TRP A 41 34.21 7.70 1.54
CA TRP A 41 33.90 8.99 2.16
C TRP A 41 32.49 9.05 2.72
N LEU A 42 31.48 8.52 2.01
CA LEU A 42 30.09 8.46 2.48
C LEU A 42 29.95 7.54 3.70
N THR A 43 30.71 6.45 3.74
CA THR A 43 30.73 5.52 4.88
C THR A 43 31.39 6.16 6.10
N LEU A 44 32.50 6.88 5.93
CA LEU A 44 33.16 7.61 7.01
C LEU A 44 32.29 8.75 7.56
N GLY A 45 31.49 9.39 6.70
CA GLY A 45 30.57 10.47 7.08
C GLY A 45 29.22 10.02 7.62
N ASP A 46 28.97 8.71 7.71
CA ASP A 46 27.69 8.12 8.16
C ASP A 46 26.44 8.55 7.35
N ILE A 47 26.64 8.93 6.08
CA ILE A 47 25.62 9.50 5.19
C ILE A 47 25.33 8.61 3.97
N LEU A 48 25.65 7.32 4.05
CA LEU A 48 25.44 6.38 2.95
C LEU A 48 23.94 6.09 2.77
N PRO A 49 23.36 6.33 1.57
CA PRO A 49 22.00 5.92 1.26
C PRO A 49 21.79 4.41 1.36
N CYS A 50 20.56 3.99 1.66
CA CYS A 50 20.14 2.58 1.74
C CYS A 50 20.84 1.81 2.87
N ARG A 51 20.98 2.46 4.02
CA ARG A 51 21.59 1.85 5.22
C ARG A 51 20.57 1.08 6.04
N THR A 52 19.35 1.59 6.14
CA THR A 52 18.30 0.99 6.97
C THR A 52 17.43 0.02 6.16
N PRO A 53 16.82 -0.99 6.80
CA PRO A 53 15.85 -1.86 6.13
C PRO A 53 14.73 -1.07 5.44
N ILE A 54 14.27 0.01 6.08
CA ILE A 54 13.24 0.90 5.55
C ILE A 54 13.71 1.54 4.23
N GLU A 55 14.90 2.15 4.21
CA GLU A 55 15.42 2.78 2.98
C GLU A 55 15.58 1.77 1.84
N ILE A 56 16.05 0.56 2.14
CA ILE A 56 16.20 -0.51 1.14
C ILE A 56 14.84 -0.95 0.61
N LEU A 57 13.87 -1.20 1.50
CA LEU A 57 12.53 -1.61 1.12
C LEU A 57 11.78 -0.52 0.36
N CYS A 58 11.98 0.76 0.70
CA CYS A 58 11.38 1.88 -0.02
C CYS A 58 11.80 1.93 -1.50
N LEU A 59 12.92 1.32 -1.88
CA LEU A 59 13.29 1.18 -3.29
C LEU A 59 12.29 0.33 -4.08
N LEU A 60 11.53 -0.55 -3.43
CA LEU A 60 10.50 -1.37 -4.07
C LEU A 60 9.18 -0.64 -4.31
N GLN A 61 9.01 0.58 -3.79
CA GLN A 61 7.77 1.34 -3.95
C GLN A 61 7.44 1.53 -5.43
N SER A 62 6.29 1.04 -5.86
CA SER A 62 5.85 1.11 -7.26
C SER A 62 5.75 2.57 -7.75
N ARG A 63 5.36 3.51 -6.87
CA ARG A 63 5.27 4.94 -7.18
C ARG A 63 6.59 5.61 -7.55
N ALA A 64 7.73 5.06 -7.10
CA ALA A 64 9.03 5.69 -7.29
C ALA A 64 9.65 5.34 -8.65
N ASN A 65 9.14 4.29 -9.32
CA ASN A 65 9.54 3.81 -10.63
C ASN A 65 11.06 3.78 -10.85
N HIS A 66 11.79 3.23 -9.88
CA HIS A 66 13.24 3.16 -9.93
C HIS A 66 13.71 2.19 -11.03
N PRO A 67 14.63 2.61 -11.93
CA PRO A 67 15.24 1.68 -12.87
C PRO A 67 16.18 0.75 -12.13
N PHE A 68 15.85 -0.54 -12.07
CA PHE A 68 16.70 -1.55 -11.46
C PHE A 68 17.70 -2.11 -12.48
N GLY A 69 18.96 -2.26 -12.06
CA GLY A 69 19.91 -3.11 -12.78
C GLY A 69 19.50 -4.58 -12.74
N PRO A 70 20.12 -5.45 -13.58
CA PRO A 70 19.81 -6.88 -13.58
C PRO A 70 19.92 -7.50 -12.19
N GLY A 71 18.89 -8.24 -11.76
CA GLY A 71 18.88 -8.97 -10.49
C GLY A 71 18.67 -8.12 -9.21
N ILE A 72 18.73 -6.80 -9.26
CA ILE A 72 18.55 -5.95 -8.05
C ILE A 72 17.12 -6.01 -7.54
N LYS A 73 16.12 -5.92 -8.43
CA LYS A 73 14.70 -6.04 -8.05
C LYS A 73 14.42 -7.38 -7.35
N GLU A 74 14.97 -8.46 -7.89
CA GLU A 74 14.86 -9.80 -7.32
C GLU A 74 15.54 -9.90 -5.94
N ALA A 75 16.74 -9.33 -5.78
CA ALA A 75 17.42 -9.28 -4.49
C ALA A 75 16.63 -8.50 -3.44
N LEU A 76 16.03 -7.36 -3.82
CA LEU A 76 15.18 -6.56 -2.94
C LEU A 76 13.91 -7.31 -2.52
N ILE A 77 13.27 -8.02 -3.45
CA ILE A 77 12.09 -8.85 -3.15
C ILE A 77 12.46 -10.00 -2.21
N ASN A 78 13.54 -10.73 -2.49
CA ASN A 78 14.02 -11.81 -1.63
C ASN A 78 14.36 -11.30 -0.21
N TYR A 79 14.95 -10.10 -0.13
CA TYR A 79 15.19 -9.41 1.15
C TYR A 79 13.87 -9.11 1.89
N GLY A 80 12.87 -8.56 1.20
CA GLY A 80 11.55 -8.29 1.79
C GLY A 80 10.82 -9.56 2.23
N CYS A 81 10.81 -10.62 1.41
CA CYS A 81 10.21 -11.90 1.76
C CYS A 81 10.88 -12.53 2.99
N ALA A 82 12.21 -12.43 3.10
CA ALA A 82 12.93 -12.90 4.29
C ALA A 82 12.53 -12.12 5.55
N ILE A 83 12.31 -10.80 5.45
CA ILE A 83 11.81 -9.98 6.57
C ILE A 83 10.38 -10.41 6.95
N ALA A 84 9.49 -10.58 5.98
CA ALA A 84 8.11 -11.00 6.21
C ALA A 84 8.02 -12.39 6.88
N GLU A 85 8.86 -13.33 6.46
CA GLU A 85 8.95 -14.66 7.10
C GLU A 85 9.54 -14.57 8.51
N MET A 86 10.55 -13.74 8.75
CA MET A 86 11.08 -13.53 10.10
C MET A 86 10.01 -12.97 11.04
N GLN A 87 9.23 -11.99 10.57
CA GLN A 87 8.09 -11.44 11.30
C GLN A 87 7.06 -12.52 11.64
N ARG A 88 6.72 -13.39 10.69
CA ARG A 88 5.83 -14.54 10.89
C ARG A 88 6.35 -15.51 11.94
N LEU A 89 7.62 -15.90 11.88
CA LEU A 89 8.24 -16.78 12.87
C LEU A 89 8.24 -16.15 14.28
N ILE A 90 8.45 -14.84 14.39
CA ILE A 90 8.36 -14.11 15.66
C ILE A 90 6.92 -14.14 16.22
N ARG A 91 5.91 -13.93 15.37
CA ARG A 91 4.49 -14.04 15.77
C ARG A 91 4.16 -15.47 16.22
N LEU A 92 4.58 -16.47 15.46
CA LEU A 92 4.41 -17.89 15.80
C LEU A 92 5.07 -18.23 17.14
N ARG A 93 6.32 -17.81 17.35
CA ARG A 93 7.03 -18.03 18.64
C ARG A 93 6.29 -17.39 19.80
N SER A 94 5.82 -16.15 19.62
CA SER A 94 5.04 -15.44 20.64
C SER A 94 3.76 -16.21 21.00
N ALA A 95 3.05 -16.72 19.99
CA ALA A 95 1.85 -17.52 20.19
C ALA A 95 2.14 -18.85 20.93
N VAL A 96 3.25 -19.52 20.61
CA VAL A 96 3.71 -20.73 21.33
C VAL A 96 4.00 -20.43 22.80
N LEU A 97 4.74 -19.34 23.09
CA LEU A 97 5.07 -18.95 24.46
C LEU A 97 3.84 -18.61 25.29
N LEU A 98 2.81 -18.05 24.66
CA LEU A 98 1.53 -17.70 25.30
C LEU A 98 0.53 -18.86 25.35
N ASN A 99 0.86 -20.03 24.78
CA ASN A 99 -0.07 -21.15 24.56
C ASN A 99 -1.36 -20.76 23.81
N ASP A 100 -1.28 -19.78 22.90
CA ASP A 100 -2.40 -19.38 22.05
C ASP A 100 -2.52 -20.34 20.85
N HIS A 101 -3.20 -21.46 21.07
CA HIS A 101 -3.43 -22.48 20.04
C HIS A 101 -4.12 -21.95 18.78
N ARG A 102 -4.93 -20.89 18.91
CA ARG A 102 -5.62 -20.30 17.76
C ARG A 102 -4.62 -19.55 16.89
N ALA A 103 -3.84 -18.65 17.48
CA ALA A 103 -2.82 -17.88 16.76
C ALA A 103 -1.75 -18.80 16.14
N ILE A 104 -1.35 -19.86 16.83
CA ILE A 104 -0.44 -20.88 16.28
C ILE A 104 -1.02 -21.50 15.00
N ASN A 105 -2.27 -21.94 15.04
CA ASN A 105 -2.92 -22.58 13.90
C ASN A 105 -3.12 -21.59 12.73
N GLU A 106 -3.41 -20.32 13.03
CA GLU A 106 -3.51 -19.27 12.02
C GLU A 106 -2.16 -19.01 11.31
N GLU A 107 -1.06 -18.86 12.05
CA GLU A 107 0.28 -18.66 11.47
C GLU A 107 0.82 -19.90 10.74
N LEU A 108 0.52 -21.11 11.22
CA LEU A 108 0.92 -22.36 10.55
C LEU A 108 0.18 -22.57 9.22
N ARG A 109 -1.10 -22.18 9.15
CA ARG A 109 -1.91 -22.30 7.92
C ARG A 109 -1.60 -21.23 6.89
N ASN A 110 -1.10 -20.07 7.30
CA ASN A 110 -0.79 -18.97 6.41
C ASN A 110 0.73 -18.82 6.28
N VAL A 111 1.32 -19.54 5.33
CA VAL A 111 2.75 -19.43 5.01
C VAL A 111 3.10 -18.19 4.18
N GLY A 112 2.09 -17.52 3.61
CA GLY A 112 2.26 -16.38 2.70
C GLY A 112 2.76 -16.80 1.32
N HIS A 113 2.63 -15.90 0.34
CA HIS A 113 3.17 -16.07 -1.02
C HIS A 113 2.84 -17.40 -1.74
N GLU A 114 1.69 -18.03 -1.45
CA GLU A 114 1.31 -19.32 -2.05
C GLU A 114 0.69 -19.18 -3.45
N ASN A 115 -0.18 -18.18 -3.63
CA ASN A 115 -0.92 -17.94 -4.87
C ASN A 115 -0.56 -16.62 -5.56
N TRP A 116 0.53 -15.97 -5.13
CA TRP A 116 1.04 -14.73 -5.69
C TRP A 116 2.55 -14.60 -5.47
N ASN A 117 3.20 -13.84 -6.35
CA ASN A 117 4.62 -13.56 -6.30
C ASN A 117 4.83 -12.03 -6.37
N PRO A 118 5.53 -11.40 -5.40
CA PRO A 118 5.79 -9.96 -5.43
C PRO A 118 6.53 -9.48 -6.68
N MET A 119 7.25 -10.37 -7.37
CA MET A 119 7.98 -10.03 -8.60
C MET A 119 7.05 -9.85 -9.81
N GLU A 120 5.97 -10.63 -9.87
CA GLU A 120 5.04 -10.71 -10.99
C GLU A 120 3.83 -9.76 -10.84
N GLU A 121 3.42 -9.51 -9.60
CA GLU A 121 2.26 -8.68 -9.26
C GLU A 121 2.71 -7.25 -8.90
N ASP A 122 2.40 -6.78 -7.69
CA ASP A 122 2.80 -5.46 -7.19
C ASP A 122 3.68 -5.60 -5.92
N PRO A 123 4.91 -5.06 -5.93
CA PRO A 123 5.77 -5.09 -4.75
C PRO A 123 5.21 -4.30 -3.55
N ASP A 124 4.28 -3.37 -3.77
CA ASP A 124 3.61 -2.62 -2.69
C ASP A 124 2.83 -3.55 -1.75
N TRP A 125 2.37 -4.72 -2.22
CA TRP A 125 1.72 -5.70 -1.35
C TRP A 125 2.69 -6.34 -0.35
N LEU A 126 3.93 -6.62 -0.77
CA LEU A 126 4.98 -7.09 0.14
C LEU A 126 5.36 -6.00 1.14
N LEU A 127 5.46 -4.74 0.70
CA LEU A 127 5.70 -3.61 1.60
C LEU A 127 4.57 -3.46 2.62
N LEU A 128 3.32 -3.66 2.19
CA LEU A 128 2.16 -3.65 3.06
C LEU A 128 2.22 -4.76 4.11
N GLU A 129 2.61 -5.99 3.74
CA GLU A 129 2.81 -7.11 4.68
C GLU A 129 3.81 -6.75 5.78
N ILE A 130 4.97 -6.25 5.37
CA ILE A 130 6.09 -5.94 6.27
C ILE A 130 5.71 -4.80 7.22
N ASP A 131 5.14 -3.71 6.71
CA ASP A 131 4.75 -2.55 7.51
C ASP A 131 3.62 -2.89 8.49
N SER A 132 2.72 -3.78 8.05
CA SER A 132 1.58 -4.24 8.83
C SER A 132 1.90 -5.37 9.80
N ASN A 133 3.09 -6.00 9.69
CA ASN A 133 3.48 -7.21 10.39
C ASN A 133 2.42 -8.33 10.26
N ILE A 134 1.97 -8.59 9.03
CA ILE A 134 1.03 -9.67 8.68
C ILE A 134 1.48 -10.37 7.40
N LEU A 135 0.95 -11.57 7.13
CA LEU A 135 0.99 -12.17 5.79
C LEU A 135 -0.42 -12.13 5.17
N ILE A 136 -0.49 -11.74 3.91
CA ILE A 136 -1.73 -11.69 3.14
C ILE A 136 -2.16 -13.13 2.82
N ARG A 137 -3.41 -13.43 3.12
CA ARG A 137 -4.00 -14.75 2.87
C ARG A 137 -4.40 -14.91 1.40
N THR A 138 -4.38 -16.14 0.91
CA THR A 138 -4.75 -16.48 -0.47
C THR A 138 -6.15 -15.98 -0.85
N ASP A 139 -7.13 -16.08 0.04
CA ASP A 139 -8.50 -15.56 -0.18
C ASP A 139 -8.53 -14.03 -0.35
N GLN A 140 -7.65 -13.30 0.35
CA GLN A 140 -7.55 -11.84 0.25
C GLN A 140 -6.92 -11.42 -1.08
N ILE A 141 -5.92 -12.17 -1.57
CA ILE A 141 -5.31 -11.99 -2.90
C ILE A 141 -6.37 -12.14 -3.99
N ASP A 142 -7.14 -13.22 -3.96
CA ASP A 142 -8.14 -13.50 -5.00
C ASP A 142 -9.22 -12.42 -5.06
N VAL A 143 -9.68 -11.94 -3.89
CA VAL A 143 -10.62 -10.82 -3.86
C VAL A 143 -9.98 -9.52 -4.32
N ALA A 144 -8.74 -9.22 -3.93
CA ALA A 144 -8.05 -8.00 -4.38
C ALA A 144 -7.91 -7.97 -5.91
N ARG A 145 -7.52 -9.10 -6.53
CA ARG A 145 -7.50 -9.25 -8.00
C ARG A 145 -8.87 -8.98 -8.62
N ALA A 146 -9.94 -9.55 -8.04
CA ALA A 146 -11.30 -9.33 -8.53
C ALA A 146 -11.80 -7.87 -8.35
N VAL A 147 -11.30 -7.14 -7.35
CA VAL A 147 -11.59 -5.70 -7.17
C VAL A 147 -10.86 -4.86 -8.21
N VAL A 148 -9.59 -5.15 -8.46
CA VAL A 148 -8.72 -4.37 -9.35
C VAL A 148 -9.07 -4.63 -10.83
N ASN A 149 -9.27 -5.89 -11.19
CA ASN A 149 -9.55 -6.31 -12.55
C ASN A 149 -10.70 -7.33 -12.57
N PRO A 150 -11.96 -6.87 -12.46
CA PRO A 150 -13.12 -7.75 -12.48
C PRO A 150 -13.22 -8.45 -13.85
N ALA A 151 -13.54 -9.76 -13.84
CA ALA A 151 -13.63 -10.56 -15.07
C ALA A 151 -14.66 -10.03 -16.10
N SER A 152 -15.64 -9.23 -15.65
CA SER A 152 -16.62 -8.58 -16.52
C SER A 152 -16.05 -7.39 -17.31
N GLY A 153 -14.89 -6.84 -16.89
CA GLY A 153 -14.37 -5.56 -17.39
C GLY A 153 -15.28 -4.37 -17.06
N GLN A 154 -16.28 -4.56 -16.18
CA GLN A 154 -17.27 -3.56 -15.80
C GLN A 154 -17.40 -3.48 -14.28
N ASN A 155 -18.20 -2.52 -13.81
CA ASN A 155 -18.52 -2.37 -12.39
C ASN A 155 -18.97 -3.71 -11.78
N SER A 156 -18.35 -4.08 -10.66
CA SER A 156 -18.61 -5.34 -9.95
C SER A 156 -19.03 -5.11 -8.51
N VAL A 157 -19.85 -6.01 -7.98
CA VAL A 157 -20.19 -6.07 -6.55
C VAL A 157 -19.60 -7.34 -5.98
N LEU A 158 -18.80 -7.21 -4.91
CA LEU A 158 -18.16 -8.32 -4.22
C LEU A 158 -18.66 -8.38 -2.78
N GLN A 159 -19.13 -9.56 -2.37
CA GLN A 159 -19.56 -9.82 -1.00
C GLN A 159 -18.51 -10.65 -0.27
N MET A 160 -18.20 -10.26 0.97
CA MET A 160 -17.31 -11.05 1.82
C MET A 160 -17.86 -11.17 3.24
N ASN A 161 -17.46 -12.23 3.92
CA ASN A 161 -17.77 -12.46 5.33
C ASN A 161 -17.04 -11.45 6.25
N MET A 162 -17.69 -11.08 7.37
CA MET A 162 -17.11 -10.17 8.36
C MET A 162 -15.83 -10.75 8.96
N GLY A 163 -14.90 -9.88 9.38
CA GLY A 163 -13.63 -10.29 9.98
C GLY A 163 -12.55 -10.80 9.00
N ARG A 164 -12.81 -10.82 7.69
CA ARG A 164 -11.85 -11.28 6.66
C ARG A 164 -10.81 -10.22 6.23
N GLY A 165 -10.77 -9.06 6.89
CA GLY A 165 -9.83 -8.00 6.55
C GLY A 165 -10.18 -7.20 5.29
N LYS A 166 -11.48 -7.07 4.98
CA LYS A 166 -12.01 -6.26 3.86
C LYS A 166 -11.36 -4.87 3.78
N THR A 167 -11.59 -4.08 4.83
CA THR A 167 -11.12 -2.70 4.88
C THR A 167 -9.64 -2.66 5.27
N SER A 168 -9.16 -3.57 6.11
CA SER A 168 -7.82 -3.49 6.70
C SER A 168 -6.68 -4.07 5.85
N CYS A 169 -6.99 -4.78 4.76
CA CYS A 169 -6.02 -5.49 3.93
C CYS A 169 -6.39 -5.40 2.44
N ILE A 170 -7.56 -5.90 2.04
CA ILE A 170 -7.95 -5.97 0.61
C ILE A 170 -8.11 -4.58 -0.01
N MET A 171 -8.77 -3.66 0.69
CA MET A 171 -8.98 -2.31 0.20
C MET A 171 -7.66 -1.53 0.04
N PRO A 172 -6.70 -1.57 0.99
CA PRO A 172 -5.34 -1.08 0.78
C PRO A 172 -4.64 -1.72 -0.42
N MET A 173 -4.71 -3.04 -0.57
CA MET A 173 -4.09 -3.77 -1.69
C MET A 173 -4.63 -3.30 -3.04
N ALA A 174 -5.95 -3.18 -3.16
CA ALA A 174 -6.57 -2.67 -4.37
C ALA A 174 -6.21 -1.21 -4.62
N ALA A 175 -6.17 -0.37 -3.58
CA ALA A 175 -5.79 1.03 -3.70
C ALA A 175 -4.33 1.21 -4.15
N ALA A 176 -3.40 0.36 -3.70
CA ALA A 176 -2.01 0.40 -4.14
C ALA A 176 -1.90 0.22 -5.66
N ILE A 177 -2.63 -0.74 -6.24
CA ILE A 177 -2.60 -0.96 -7.70
C ILE A 177 -3.38 0.12 -8.45
N LEU A 178 -4.59 0.48 -8.00
CA LEU A 178 -5.46 1.40 -8.72
C LEU A 178 -4.96 2.85 -8.70
N ALA A 179 -4.21 3.26 -7.67
CA ALA A 179 -3.60 4.58 -7.61
C ALA A 179 -2.31 4.64 -8.46
N ASN A 180 -2.41 4.34 -9.76
CA ASN A 180 -1.26 4.25 -10.67
C ASN A 180 -0.84 5.60 -11.30
N GLY A 181 -1.61 6.67 -11.05
CA GLY A 181 -1.38 8.01 -11.58
C GLY A 181 -2.01 8.30 -12.94
N GLU A 182 -2.54 7.28 -13.64
CA GLU A 182 -3.27 7.49 -14.90
C GLU A 182 -4.62 8.18 -14.66
N ASN A 183 -5.31 7.79 -13.60
CA ASN A 183 -6.59 8.35 -13.18
C ASN A 183 -6.58 8.69 -11.69
N VAL A 184 -7.47 9.60 -11.27
CA VAL A 184 -7.68 9.91 -9.86
C VAL A 184 -8.35 8.72 -9.17
N SER A 185 -7.62 8.05 -8.28
CA SER A 185 -8.17 6.98 -7.46
C SER A 185 -8.93 7.53 -6.25
N ARG A 186 -10.19 7.07 -6.09
CA ARG A 186 -11.10 7.51 -5.02
C ARG A 186 -11.62 6.33 -4.23
N LEU A 187 -11.50 6.41 -2.91
CA LEU A 187 -12.18 5.53 -1.98
C LEU A 187 -13.40 6.24 -1.41
N ILE A 188 -14.60 5.75 -1.74
CA ILE A 188 -15.86 6.33 -1.30
C ILE A 188 -16.39 5.53 -0.10
N VAL A 189 -16.55 6.21 1.04
CA VAL A 189 -17.09 5.62 2.27
C VAL A 189 -18.25 6.46 2.83
N PRO A 190 -19.10 5.88 3.69
CA PRO A 190 -20.04 6.66 4.48
C PRO A 190 -19.32 7.78 5.25
N LYS A 191 -19.93 8.96 5.34
CA LYS A 191 -19.31 10.15 5.94
C LYS A 191 -18.83 9.92 7.39
N SER A 192 -19.59 9.16 8.17
CA SER A 192 -19.23 8.78 9.54
C SER A 192 -17.98 7.88 9.63
N LEU A 193 -17.61 7.20 8.55
CA LEU A 193 -16.48 6.28 8.51
C LEU A 193 -15.21 6.88 7.87
N ILE A 194 -15.25 8.14 7.40
CA ILE A 194 -14.10 8.79 6.76
C ILE A 194 -12.90 8.78 7.70
N MET A 195 -13.02 9.30 8.92
CA MET A 195 -11.87 9.43 9.82
C MET A 195 -11.28 8.05 10.19
N GLN A 196 -12.15 7.07 10.46
CA GLN A 196 -11.72 5.71 10.77
C GLN A 196 -10.99 5.06 9.59
N THR A 197 -11.53 5.24 8.37
CA THR A 197 -10.93 4.68 7.16
C THR A 197 -9.63 5.40 6.79
N ALA A 198 -9.54 6.71 7.03
CA ALA A 198 -8.32 7.50 6.84
C ALA A 198 -7.20 6.96 7.72
N ASN A 199 -7.43 6.84 9.03
CA ASN A 199 -6.42 6.33 9.96
C ASN A 199 -5.94 4.93 9.58
N MET A 200 -6.86 4.06 9.17
CA MET A 200 -6.52 2.72 8.71
C MET A 200 -5.73 2.75 7.40
N MET A 201 -6.14 3.55 6.42
CA MET A 201 -5.39 3.66 5.16
C MET A 201 -3.99 4.23 5.40
N HIS A 202 -3.87 5.24 6.25
CA HIS A 202 -2.57 5.83 6.58
C HIS A 202 -1.65 4.81 7.23
N SER A 203 -2.17 3.97 8.14
CA SER A 203 -1.36 2.92 8.77
C SER A 203 -1.01 1.76 7.85
N ARG A 204 -1.70 1.59 6.71
CA ARG A 204 -1.44 0.50 5.75
C ARG A 204 -0.66 0.94 4.52
N LEU A 205 -0.80 2.18 4.08
CA LEU A 205 -0.21 2.68 2.85
C LEU A 205 0.71 3.89 3.06
N GLY A 206 0.60 4.61 4.18
CA GLY A 206 1.39 5.82 4.42
C GLY A 206 2.84 5.57 4.85
N GLY A 207 3.15 4.37 5.33
CA GLY A 207 4.49 3.96 5.77
C GLY A 207 5.35 3.46 4.60
N LEU A 208 5.70 2.17 4.59
CA LEU A 208 6.63 1.61 3.60
C LEU A 208 6.13 1.70 2.17
N VAL A 209 4.82 1.64 1.93
CA VAL A 209 4.23 1.80 0.58
C VAL A 209 4.33 3.26 0.10
N GLY A 210 4.29 4.21 1.03
CA GLY A 210 4.46 5.64 0.77
C GLY A 210 3.31 6.30 -0.03
N ARG A 211 2.08 5.77 -0.01
CA ARG A 211 0.96 6.43 -0.70
C ARG A 211 0.41 7.57 0.15
N GLU A 212 0.25 8.73 -0.48
CA GLU A 212 -0.44 9.85 0.10
C GLU A 212 -1.94 9.56 0.16
N ILE A 213 -2.57 9.85 1.30
CA ILE A 213 -4.02 9.73 1.47
C ILE A 213 -4.55 11.09 1.87
N CYS A 214 -5.50 11.60 1.09
CA CYS A 214 -6.06 12.93 1.28
C CYS A 214 -7.58 12.89 1.28
N HIS A 215 -8.19 13.74 2.10
CA HIS A 215 -9.64 13.97 2.09
C HIS A 215 -9.92 15.40 1.62
N ILE A 216 -10.57 15.52 0.47
CA ILE A 216 -10.90 16.82 -0.14
C ILE A 216 -12.43 17.01 -0.07
N PRO A 217 -12.96 17.65 1.00
CA PRO A 217 -14.39 17.84 1.15
C PRO A 217 -14.93 18.85 0.14
N PHE A 218 -16.14 18.59 -0.35
CA PHE A 218 -16.91 19.55 -1.11
C PHE A 218 -18.37 19.54 -0.63
N SER A 219 -18.98 20.70 -0.47
CA SER A 219 -20.37 20.82 -0.02
C SER A 219 -21.11 21.85 -0.85
N ARG A 220 -22.43 21.94 -0.66
CA ARG A 220 -23.24 23.00 -1.27
C ARG A 220 -22.85 24.41 -0.83
N GLN A 221 -22.20 24.53 0.35
CA GLN A 221 -21.74 25.80 0.89
C GLN A 221 -20.33 26.16 0.39
N THR A 222 -19.63 25.24 -0.27
CA THR A 222 -18.30 25.50 -0.80
C THR A 222 -18.39 26.56 -1.91
N PRO A 223 -17.62 27.66 -1.82
CA PRO A 223 -17.64 28.70 -2.84
C PRO A 223 -17.25 28.15 -4.21
N THR A 224 -17.97 28.56 -5.25
CA THR A 224 -17.63 28.22 -6.65
C THR A 224 -16.92 29.40 -7.32
N THR A 225 -16.02 30.07 -6.60
CA THR A 225 -15.13 31.07 -7.20
C THR A 225 -14.10 30.37 -8.08
N ASP A 226 -13.58 31.06 -9.09
CA ASP A 226 -12.59 30.48 -10.00
C ASP A 226 -11.35 30.00 -9.23
N GLU A 227 -10.91 30.75 -8.21
CA GLU A 227 -9.81 30.37 -7.32
C GLU A 227 -10.07 29.05 -6.58
N MET A 228 -11.29 28.87 -6.04
CA MET A 228 -11.64 27.66 -5.28
C MET A 228 -11.74 26.43 -6.19
N ILE A 229 -12.25 26.60 -7.40
CA ILE A 229 -12.34 25.51 -8.39
C ILE A 229 -10.94 25.13 -8.86
N GLN A 230 -10.07 26.11 -9.13
CA GLN A 230 -8.67 25.85 -9.47
C GLN A 230 -7.91 25.17 -8.33
N LEU A 231 -8.18 25.53 -7.07
CA LEU A 231 -7.60 24.83 -5.92
C LEU A 231 -8.08 23.38 -5.85
N TYR A 232 -9.39 23.15 -6.00
CA TYR A 232 -9.96 21.80 -5.98
C TYR A 232 -9.36 20.91 -7.07
N GLU A 233 -9.25 21.44 -8.29
CA GLU A 233 -8.62 20.77 -9.42
C GLU A 233 -7.15 20.46 -9.16
N ARG A 234 -6.37 21.45 -8.68
CA ARG A 234 -4.94 21.25 -8.36
C ARG A 234 -4.74 20.16 -7.33
N LEU A 235 -5.49 20.18 -6.23
CA LEU A 235 -5.38 19.15 -5.19
C LEU A 235 -5.65 17.73 -5.74
N HIS A 236 -6.62 17.56 -6.65
CA HIS A 236 -6.87 16.25 -7.26
C HIS A 236 -5.74 15.83 -8.21
N ARG A 237 -5.22 16.77 -9.01
CA ARG A 237 -4.10 16.50 -9.92
C ARG A 237 -2.80 16.20 -9.16
N ASP A 238 -2.57 16.85 -8.03
CA ASP A 238 -1.38 16.62 -7.20
C ASP A 238 -1.43 15.22 -6.58
N ILE A 239 -2.59 14.80 -6.05
CA ILE A 239 -2.80 13.42 -5.56
C ILE A 239 -2.68 12.39 -6.67
N GLN A 240 -3.21 12.67 -7.86
CA GLN A 240 -3.03 11.79 -9.01
C GLN A 240 -1.55 11.62 -9.36
N ARG A 241 -0.79 12.72 -9.46
CA ARG A 241 0.65 12.69 -9.78
C ARG A 241 1.50 12.02 -8.71
N SER A 242 1.10 12.09 -7.45
CA SER A 242 1.78 11.42 -6.35
C SER A 242 1.39 9.95 -6.19
N ASN A 243 0.57 9.42 -7.11
CA ASN A 243 0.01 8.06 -7.04
C ASN A 243 -0.73 7.84 -5.70
N GLY A 244 -1.40 8.88 -5.21
CA GLY A 244 -2.11 8.88 -3.94
C GLY A 244 -3.59 8.48 -4.07
N LEU A 245 -4.24 8.41 -2.91
CA LEU A 245 -5.64 8.02 -2.77
C LEU A 245 -6.48 9.17 -2.19
N ILE A 246 -7.56 9.52 -2.87
CA ILE A 246 -8.55 10.44 -2.30
C ILE A 246 -9.60 9.64 -1.53
N LEU A 247 -9.67 9.86 -0.22
CA LEU A 247 -10.77 9.37 0.60
C LEU A 247 -11.90 10.40 0.56
N THR A 248 -13.13 9.97 0.30
CA THR A 248 -14.29 10.87 0.21
C THR A 248 -15.60 10.18 0.57
N SER A 249 -16.69 10.95 0.61
CA SER A 249 -18.05 10.42 0.71
C SER A 249 -18.85 10.68 -0.55
N HIS A 250 -19.90 9.88 -0.74
CA HIS A 250 -20.83 10.08 -1.85
C HIS A 250 -21.46 11.48 -1.82
N GLU A 251 -21.74 12.04 -0.63
CA GLU A 251 -22.25 13.40 -0.46
C GLU A 251 -21.33 14.47 -1.06
N HIS A 252 -20.01 14.35 -0.87
CA HIS A 252 -19.03 15.30 -1.38
C HIS A 252 -18.94 15.24 -2.91
N VAL A 253 -18.87 14.03 -3.46
CA VAL A 253 -18.84 13.80 -4.91
C VAL A 253 -20.11 14.34 -5.57
N LEU A 254 -21.28 14.02 -5.01
CA LEU A 254 -22.55 14.53 -5.53
C LEU A 254 -22.67 16.05 -5.40
N SER A 255 -22.23 16.64 -4.29
CA SER A 255 -22.30 18.08 -4.08
C SER A 255 -21.50 18.83 -5.14
N PHE A 256 -20.32 18.34 -5.50
CA PHE A 256 -19.52 18.92 -6.58
C PHE A 256 -20.23 18.81 -7.94
N ARG A 257 -20.73 17.60 -8.26
CA ARG A 257 -21.44 17.33 -9.52
C ARG A 257 -22.69 18.20 -9.70
N LEU A 258 -23.53 18.26 -8.67
CA LEU A 258 -24.76 19.07 -8.68
C LEU A 258 -24.46 20.57 -8.71
N SER A 259 -23.38 21.02 -8.06
CA SER A 259 -22.96 22.42 -8.09
C SER A 259 -22.58 22.86 -9.51
N GLY A 260 -21.86 22.03 -10.26
CA GLY A 260 -21.55 22.30 -11.68
C GLY A 260 -22.82 22.43 -12.55
N LEU A 261 -23.80 21.55 -12.35
CA LEU A 261 -25.09 21.62 -13.05
C LEU A 261 -25.91 22.85 -12.66
N GLN A 262 -25.92 23.23 -11.37
CA GLN A 262 -26.59 24.44 -10.92
C GLN A 262 -25.96 25.70 -11.55
N ARG A 263 -24.63 25.76 -11.64
CA ARG A 263 -23.94 26.87 -12.31
C ARG A 263 -24.30 26.98 -13.79
N LEU A 264 -24.52 25.85 -14.46
CA LEU A 264 -25.02 25.84 -15.84
C LEU A 264 -26.43 26.43 -15.93
N ALA A 265 -27.33 26.04 -15.01
CA ALA A 265 -28.68 26.57 -14.92
C ALA A 265 -28.72 28.07 -14.57
N ASP A 266 -27.76 28.55 -13.76
CA ASP A 266 -27.61 29.96 -13.39
C ASP A 266 -26.99 30.83 -14.51
N ASN A 267 -26.82 30.31 -15.73
CA ASN A 267 -26.11 30.94 -16.86
C ASN A 267 -24.62 31.28 -16.58
N LYS A 268 -24.00 30.66 -15.57
CA LYS A 268 -22.56 30.80 -15.27
C LYS A 268 -21.76 29.77 -16.07
N THR A 269 -21.83 29.89 -17.40
CA THR A 269 -21.33 28.87 -18.35
C THR A 269 -19.85 28.56 -18.19
N LYS A 270 -18.97 29.57 -18.08
CA LYS A 270 -17.52 29.36 -17.90
C LYS A 270 -17.20 28.45 -16.71
N THR A 271 -17.70 28.81 -15.53
CA THR A 271 -17.52 28.06 -14.29
C THR A 271 -18.12 26.66 -14.38
N ALA A 272 -19.32 26.54 -14.96
CA ALA A 272 -19.99 25.25 -15.16
C ALA A 272 -19.19 24.32 -16.07
N THR A 273 -18.68 24.81 -17.20
CA THR A 273 -17.87 24.04 -18.14
C THR A 273 -16.60 23.51 -17.47
N THR A 274 -15.88 24.33 -16.70
CA THR A 274 -14.70 23.87 -15.96
C THR A 274 -15.05 22.75 -14.99
N MET A 275 -16.12 22.91 -14.19
CA MET A 275 -16.53 21.91 -13.20
C MET A 275 -17.06 20.62 -13.83
N ILE A 276 -17.74 20.69 -14.97
CA ILE A 276 -18.29 19.52 -15.67
C ILE A 276 -17.17 18.76 -16.39
N ASN A 277 -16.26 19.47 -17.07
CA ASN A 277 -15.13 18.84 -17.76
C ASN A 277 -14.20 18.12 -16.79
N PHE A 278 -14.02 18.65 -15.58
CA PHE A 278 -13.23 18.00 -14.53
C PHE A 278 -13.81 16.64 -14.06
N GLN A 279 -15.10 16.38 -14.30
CA GLN A 279 -15.74 15.13 -13.85
C GLN A 279 -15.56 13.96 -14.82
N ASN A 280 -15.17 14.25 -16.05
CA ASN A 280 -14.98 13.27 -17.13
C ASN A 280 -13.50 12.89 -17.24
#